data_AF-A0A7S0XU49-F1
#
_entry.id   AF-A0A7S0XU49-F1
#
_cell.length_a   1.000
_cell.length_b   1.000
_cell.length_c   1.000
_cell.angle_alpha   90.00
_cell.angle_beta   90.00
_cell.angle_gamma   90.00
#
_symmetry.space_group_name_H-M   'P 1'
#
loop_
_entity.id
_entity.type
_entity.pdbx_description
1 polymer ?
#
loop_
_entity_poly.entity_id
_entity_poly.type
_entity_poly.pdbx_seq_one_letter_code
_entity_poly.pdbx_strand_id
1 'polypeptide(L)'
;DDDVLVRADRICEWLDGMSSAFGSQRVYAGWMVDGAPVHRNGKWAVSKQEYSGDVWPRYASGPAYVLSASLARRVVRLGENRTKLKLEDVGMGIWVKQVAAKTK
;
A
#
# COMPACT_ATOMS: atom_id res chain seq x y z
N ASP A 1 13.09 -0.35 1.54
CA ASP A 1 14.17 -0.88 2.39
C ASP A 1 15.47 -0.95 1.59
N ASP A 2 16.60 -0.72 2.24
CA ASP A 2 17.94 -0.67 1.62
C ASP A 2 18.63 -2.04 1.55
N ASP A 3 17.99 -3.07 2.10
CA ASP A 3 18.42 -4.47 2.11
C ASP A 3 17.74 -5.33 1.02
N VAL A 4 17.21 -4.68 -0.03
CA VAL A 4 16.45 -5.33 -1.12
C VAL A 4 17.16 -5.19 -2.46
N LEU A 5 17.21 -6.28 -3.21
CA LEU A 5 17.56 -6.24 -4.63
C LEU A 5 16.32 -5.99 -5.49
N VAL A 6 16.33 -4.92 -6.29
CA VAL A 6 15.24 -4.58 -7.21
C VAL A 6 15.65 -4.84 -8.65
N ARG A 7 14.88 -5.68 -9.36
CA ARG A 7 15.01 -5.93 -10.80
C ARG A 7 14.19 -4.92 -11.59
N ALA A 8 14.70 -3.70 -11.72
CA ALA A 8 13.99 -2.60 -12.39
C ALA A 8 13.62 -2.93 -13.85
N ASP A 9 14.48 -3.67 -14.57
CA ASP A 9 14.23 -4.17 -15.92
C ASP A 9 12.93 -4.98 -16.00
N ARG A 10 12.74 -5.92 -15.07
CA ARG A 10 11.54 -6.77 -15.01
C ARG A 10 10.29 -6.00 -14.60
N ILE A 11 10.44 -4.98 -13.75
CA ILE A 11 9.33 -4.12 -13.36
C ILE A 11 8.85 -3.31 -14.57
N CYS A 12 9.75 -2.77 -15.39
CA CYS A 12 9.40 -2.05 -16.62
C CYS A 12 8.68 -2.97 -17.62
N GLU A 13 9.22 -4.15 -17.91
CA GLU A 13 8.57 -5.15 -18.78
C GLU A 13 7.14 -5.48 -18.32
N TRP A 14 6.97 -5.66 -17.01
CA TRP A 14 5.66 -5.93 -16.41
C TRP A 14 4.69 -4.73 -16.53
N LEU A 15 5.18 -3.50 -16.32
CA LEU A 15 4.39 -2.28 -16.47
C LEU A 15 3.94 -2.05 -17.92
N ASP A 16 4.79 -2.33 -18.90
CA ASP A 16 4.47 -2.21 -20.33
C ASP A 16 3.34 -3.18 -20.73
N GLY A 17 3.43 -4.43 -20.25
CA GLY A 17 2.37 -5.42 -20.41
C GLY A 17 1.05 -4.98 -19.76
N MET A 18 1.12 -4.41 -18.55
CA MET A 18 -0.05 -3.91 -17.84
C MET A 18 -0.71 -2.70 -18.50
N SER A 19 0.08 -1.74 -18.97
CA SER A 19 -0.43 -0.55 -19.64
C SER A 19 -1.26 -0.93 -20.88
N SER A 20 -0.78 -1.93 -21.62
CA SER A 20 -1.46 -2.49 -22.79
C SER A 20 -2.79 -3.18 -22.45
N ALA A 21 -2.92 -3.75 -21.24
CA ALA A 21 -4.09 -4.53 -20.84
C ALA A 21 -5.14 -3.74 -20.04
N PHE A 22 -4.74 -2.77 -19.20
CA PHE A 22 -5.64 -2.16 -18.20
C PHE A 22 -5.59 -0.63 -18.14
N GLY A 23 -4.71 0.02 -18.92
CA GLY A 23 -4.44 1.45 -18.81
C GLY A 23 -3.67 1.82 -17.53
N SER A 24 -2.76 2.79 -17.61
CA SER A 24 -1.73 3.08 -16.59
C SER A 24 -2.20 3.85 -15.35
N GLN A 25 -3.50 4.07 -15.16
CA GLN A 25 -3.93 5.16 -14.29
C GLN A 25 -3.95 4.85 -12.78
N ARG A 26 -3.97 3.59 -12.33
CA ARG A 26 -4.12 3.24 -10.90
C ARG A 26 -3.42 1.93 -10.54
N VAL A 27 -2.09 1.93 -10.53
CA VAL A 27 -1.29 0.75 -10.13
C VAL A 27 -0.97 0.83 -8.64
N TYR A 28 -1.30 -0.21 -7.90
CA TYR A 28 -0.76 -0.52 -6.57
C TYR A 28 -0.48 -2.02 -6.52
N ALA A 29 0.80 -2.39 -6.48
CA ALA A 29 1.22 -3.78 -6.63
C ALA A 29 2.45 -4.09 -5.79
N GLY A 30 2.62 -5.36 -5.46
CA GLY A 30 3.67 -5.89 -4.62
C GLY A 30 3.24 -7.25 -4.08
N TRP A 31 3.79 -7.66 -2.95
CA TRP A 31 3.30 -8.84 -2.24
C TRP A 31 1.99 -8.50 -1.51
N MET A 32 0.86 -8.69 -2.19
CA MET A 32 -0.45 -8.32 -1.65
C MET A 32 -0.91 -9.30 -0.58
N VAL A 33 -1.06 -8.79 0.65
CA VAL A 33 -1.63 -9.49 1.79
C VAL A 33 -3.07 -9.04 2.00
N ASP A 34 -3.95 -9.99 2.30
CA ASP A 34 -5.36 -9.72 2.57
C ASP A 34 -5.76 -10.37 3.89
N GLY A 35 -6.51 -9.64 4.72
CA GLY A 35 -7.06 -10.19 5.95
C GLY A 35 -6.05 -10.59 7.04
N ALA A 36 -4.82 -10.04 7.02
CA ALA A 36 -3.85 -10.35 8.07
C ALA A 36 -4.30 -9.81 9.43
N PRO A 37 -4.13 -10.58 10.53
CA PRO A 37 -4.53 -10.14 11.86
C PRO A 37 -3.63 -9.00 12.36
N VAL A 38 -4.22 -8.09 13.13
CA VAL A 38 -3.49 -6.99 13.77
C VAL A 38 -2.72 -7.54 14.97
N HIS A 39 -1.39 -7.46 14.91
CA HIS A 39 -0.55 -7.83 16.05
C HIS A 39 -0.80 -6.87 17.22
N ARG A 40 -1.10 -7.41 18.40
CA ARG A 40 -1.27 -6.62 19.63
C ARG A 40 -0.04 -6.63 20.53
N ASN A 41 0.92 -7.51 20.25
CA ASN A 41 2.16 -7.69 21.01
C ASN A 41 3.36 -7.87 20.05
N GLY A 42 4.58 -7.59 20.54
CA GLY A 42 5.83 -7.76 19.80
C GLY A 42 6.22 -6.58 18.90
N LYS A 43 7.24 -6.78 18.05
CA LYS A 43 7.83 -5.73 17.18
C LYS A 43 6.77 -4.95 16.38
N TRP A 44 5.81 -5.67 15.82
CA TRP A 44 4.78 -5.13 14.94
C TRP A 44 3.48 -4.74 15.66
N ALA A 45 3.47 -4.68 16.99
CA ALA A 45 2.27 -4.42 17.78
C ALA A 45 1.63 -3.05 17.48
N VAL A 46 0.33 -3.02 17.20
CA VAL A 46 -0.46 -1.80 17.05
C VAL A 46 -1.58 -1.77 18.10
N SER A 47 -1.66 -0.66 18.85
CA SER A 47 -2.65 -0.51 19.91
C SER A 47 -4.07 -0.36 19.34
N LYS A 48 -5.09 -0.65 20.15
CA LYS A 48 -6.50 -0.41 19.79
C LYS A 48 -6.82 1.08 19.60
N GLN A 49 -6.06 1.97 20.24
CA GLN A 49 -6.19 3.42 20.06
C GLN A 49 -5.65 3.87 18.70
N GLU A 50 -4.52 3.30 18.27
CA GLU A 50 -3.92 3.59 16.96
C GLU A 50 -4.71 2.94 15.81
N TYR A 51 -5.19 1.70 16.01
CA TYR A 51 -6.08 1.01 15.07
C TYR A 51 -7.06 0.09 15.80
N SER A 52 -8.35 0.44 15.71
CA SER A 52 -9.43 -0.26 16.44
C SER A 52 -9.79 -1.61 15.84
N GLY A 53 -9.64 -1.79 14.52
CA GLY A 53 -9.93 -3.06 13.83
C GLY A 53 -8.96 -4.17 14.22
N ASP A 54 -9.37 -5.43 14.07
CA ASP A 54 -8.54 -6.62 14.41
C ASP A 54 -7.90 -7.28 13.19
N VAL A 55 -8.26 -6.82 11.99
CA VAL A 55 -7.79 -7.34 10.73
C VAL A 55 -7.40 -6.18 9.83
N TRP A 56 -6.23 -6.27 9.22
CA TRP A 56 -5.76 -5.28 8.26
C TRP A 56 -6.55 -5.35 6.96
N PRO A 57 -6.87 -4.20 6.31
CA PRO A 57 -7.33 -4.22 4.93
C PRO A 57 -6.21 -4.69 4.01
N ARG A 58 -6.54 -5.08 2.78
CA ARG A 58 -5.56 -5.46 1.77
C ARG A 58 -4.44 -4.42 1.59
N TYR A 59 -3.19 -4.85 1.65
CA TYR A 59 -2.00 -4.01 1.54
C TYR A 59 -0.85 -4.77 0.86
N ALA A 60 0.15 -4.06 0.33
CA ALA A 60 1.38 -4.67 -0.16
C ALA A 60 2.37 -4.76 1.01
N SER A 61 2.74 -5.96 1.43
CA SER A 61 3.65 -6.21 2.55
C SER A 61 5.09 -6.34 2.09
N GLY A 62 6.02 -5.96 2.96
CA GLY A 62 7.45 -6.18 2.71
C GLY A 62 7.99 -5.32 1.58
N PRO A 63 9.24 -5.56 1.19
CA PRO A 63 10.22 -4.50 1.35
C PRO A 63 10.28 -3.54 0.14
N ALA A 64 9.45 -3.84 -0.87
CA ALA A 64 9.16 -2.98 -2.00
C ALA A 64 7.74 -3.21 -2.54
N TYR A 65 7.12 -2.13 -2.99
CA TYR A 65 5.88 -2.14 -3.75
C TYR A 65 5.90 -1.04 -4.83
N VAL A 66 5.09 -1.21 -5.88
CA VAL A 66 4.98 -0.29 -7.02
C VAL A 66 3.68 0.48 -6.91
N LEU A 67 3.76 1.80 -7.09
CA LEU A 67 2.62 2.71 -7.07
C LEU A 67 2.65 3.64 -8.29
N SER A 68 1.53 3.79 -8.99
CA SER A 68 1.47 4.77 -10.08
C SER A 68 1.56 6.20 -9.54
N ALA A 69 2.24 7.09 -10.28
CA ALA A 69 2.42 8.49 -9.87
C ALA A 69 1.09 9.25 -9.69
N SER A 70 0.05 8.89 -10.45
CA SER A 70 -1.31 9.41 -10.28
C SER A 70 -1.92 9.01 -8.93
N LEU A 71 -1.73 7.76 -8.50
CA LEU A 71 -2.23 7.25 -7.22
C LEU A 71 -1.44 7.84 -6.06
N ALA A 72 -0.11 7.91 -6.17
CA ALA A 72 0.77 8.58 -5.21
C ALA A 72 0.31 10.03 -4.93
N ARG A 73 0.05 10.81 -5.99
CA ARG A 73 -0.46 12.18 -5.85
C ARG A 73 -1.82 12.27 -5.16
N ARG A 74 -2.69 11.28 -5.34
CA ARG A 74 -4.00 11.22 -4.64
C ARG A 74 -3.82 10.86 -3.17
N VAL A 75 -2.91 9.96 -2.84
CA VAL A 75 -2.54 9.63 -1.45
C VAL A 75 -1.96 10.86 -0.75
N VAL A 76 -1.05 11.59 -1.38
CA VAL A 76 -0.49 12.84 -0.84
C VAL A 76 -1.59 13.87 -0.54
N ARG A 77 -2.57 14.00 -1.44
CA ARG A 77 -3.73 14.91 -1.27
C ARG A 77 -4.66 14.56 -0.13
N LEU A 78 -4.56 13.38 0.50
CA LEU A 78 -5.30 13.11 1.73
C LEU A 78 -4.85 14.03 2.88
N GLY A 79 -3.62 14.57 2.83
CA GLY A 79 -3.14 15.55 3.80
C GLY A 79 -3.12 14.98 5.23
N GLU A 80 -3.66 15.73 6.17
CA GLU A 80 -3.78 15.35 7.59
C GLU A 80 -4.86 14.29 7.85
N ASN A 81 -5.76 14.04 6.90
CA ASN A 81 -6.80 13.01 7.03
C ASN A 81 -6.24 11.58 6.91
N ARG A 82 -4.93 11.43 6.68
CA ARG A 82 -4.26 10.13 6.62
C ARG A 82 -4.16 9.53 8.01
N THR A 83 -4.55 8.26 8.12
CA THR A 83 -4.28 7.46 9.31
C THR A 83 -2.77 7.38 9.49
N LYS A 84 -2.26 7.82 10.64
CA LYS A 84 -0.84 7.71 11.00
C LYS A 84 -0.66 6.39 11.72
N LEU A 85 0.06 5.47 11.08
CA LEU A 85 0.44 4.18 11.66
C LEU A 85 1.96 4.07 11.70
N LYS A 86 2.47 3.36 12.71
CA LYS A 86 3.90 3.00 12.75
C LYS A 86 4.31 2.05 11.62
N LEU A 87 3.36 1.30 11.06
CA LEU A 87 3.56 0.32 9.99
C LEU A 87 3.27 1.00 8.64
N GLU A 88 4.33 1.34 7.90
CA GLU A 88 4.22 2.12 6.66
C GLU A 88 3.45 1.38 5.57
N ASP A 89 3.75 0.10 5.38
CA ASP A 89 3.16 -0.78 4.36
C ASP A 89 1.63 -0.96 4.55
N VAL A 90 1.22 -1.22 5.79
CA VAL A 90 -0.18 -1.25 6.21
C VAL A 90 -0.81 0.14 6.03
N GLY A 91 -0.11 1.21 6.42
CA GLY A 91 -0.54 2.59 6.25
C GLY A 91 -0.85 2.91 4.79
N MET A 92 0.04 2.53 3.87
CA MET A 92 -0.14 2.71 2.43
C MET A 92 -1.40 1.99 1.94
N GLY A 93 -1.63 0.75 2.36
CA GLY A 93 -2.86 0.00 2.03
C GLY A 93 -4.14 0.70 2.47
N ILE A 94 -4.15 1.25 3.69
CA ILE A 94 -5.27 2.04 4.22
C ILE A 94 -5.49 3.30 3.37
N TRP A 95 -4.44 4.04 3.04
CA TRP A 95 -4.55 5.28 2.26
C TRP A 95 -5.03 5.02 0.84
N VAL A 96 -4.54 3.97 0.18
CA VAL A 96 -5.03 3.55 -1.15
C VAL A 96 -6.51 3.20 -1.09
N LYS A 97 -6.95 2.47 -0.05
CA LYS A 97 -8.38 2.17 0.17
C LYS A 97 -9.22 3.43 0.36
N GLN A 98 -8.75 4.41 1.13
CA GLN A 98 -9.42 5.70 1.32
C GLN A 98 -9.55 6.48 0.00
N VAL A 99 -8.48 6.51 -0.80
CA VAL A 99 -8.49 7.15 -2.13
C VAL A 99 -9.47 6.46 -3.07
N ALA A 100 -9.58 5.14 -3.03
CA ALA A 100 -10.54 4.38 -3.84
C ALA A 100 -12.00 4.65 -3.42
N ALA A 101 -12.27 4.76 -2.12
CA ALA A 101 -13.60 5.04 -1.59
C ALA A 101 -14.12 6.45 -1.96
N LYS A 102 -13.24 7.46 -2.01
CA LYS A 102 -13.58 8.86 -2.37
C LYS A 102 -13.77 9.11 -3.87
N THR A 103 -13.71 8.08 -4.70
CA THR A 103 -13.85 8.19 -6.17
C THR A 103 -14.97 7.30 -6.71
N LYS A 104 -15.83 6.84 -5.81
CA LYS A 104 -17.22 6.51 -6.11
C LYS A 104 -18.06 7.78 -5.92
#